data_AF-A0A4Z1DVX9-F1
#
_entry.id   AF-A0A4Z1DVX9-F1
#
_cell.length_a   1.000
_cell.length_b   1.000
_cell.length_c   1.000
_cell.angle_alpha   90.00
_cell.angle_beta   90.00
_cell.angle_gamma   90.00
#
_symmetry.space_group_name_H-M   'P 1'
#
loop_
_entity.id
_entity.type
_entity.pdbx_description
1 polymer ?
#
loop_
_entity_poly.entity_id
_entity_poly.type
_entity_poly.pdbx_seq_one_letter_code
_entity_poly.pdbx_strand_id
1 'polypeptide(L)'
;MIRQSKKLFLGLLSLLALFIIAGCVRNQALDKNANNVQQTQKENNPSTLTGEWESVDELESLQKAFFFKGVQPLTFGRFIEAFKDFKMKLKVDGDYATISYKEDVEPFAKAFYSIAKDKDKYTEDEFVKMLFGAQTEFASTFKKYTVSMDEKTGIYSYAAKGTIDEQEKKVTFPEGFTIFNSFQYSVDERQTPVTFNYEIKDGILYLYDDARNEDGLPVRFELRFKPVQNQEKK
;
A
#
# COMPACT_ATOMS: atom_id res chain seq x y z
N MET A 1 -61.39 14.29 -18.20
CA MET A 1 -61.74 13.53 -19.42
C MET A 1 -60.50 13.49 -20.29
N ILE A 2 -59.65 12.46 -20.17
CA ILE A 2 -59.54 11.29 -21.11
C ILE A 2 -59.33 11.81 -22.56
N ARG A 3 -58.20 11.58 -23.25
CA ARG A 3 -57.73 10.25 -23.69
C ARG A 3 -56.29 10.26 -24.25
N GLN A 4 -55.68 9.09 -24.16
CA GLN A 4 -54.35 8.68 -24.62
C GLN A 4 -54.15 8.68 -26.14
N SER A 5 -52.89 8.84 -26.56
CA SER A 5 -52.29 8.16 -27.72
C SER A 5 -50.76 8.11 -27.52
N LYS A 6 -50.18 7.10 -26.85
CA LYS A 6 -49.76 5.79 -27.39
C LYS A 6 -49.40 5.83 -28.88
N LYS A 7 -48.09 5.88 -29.15
CA LYS A 7 -47.31 5.11 -30.17
C LYS A 7 -46.12 5.97 -30.61
N LEU A 8 -44.90 5.54 -30.29
CA LEU A 8 -43.85 5.36 -31.29
C LEU A 8 -42.67 4.58 -30.65
N PHE A 9 -42.41 3.42 -31.26
CA PHE A 9 -41.16 2.68 -31.32
C PHE A 9 -40.55 2.08 -30.03
N LEU A 10 -41.14 0.94 -29.64
CA LEU A 10 -40.38 -0.25 -29.29
C LEU A 10 -39.44 -0.60 -30.45
N GLY A 11 -38.13 -0.63 -30.23
CA GLY A 11 -37.16 -1.07 -31.22
C GLY A 11 -35.71 -0.90 -30.76
N LEU A 12 -35.29 -1.69 -29.78
CA LEU A 12 -33.96 -2.33 -29.67
C LEU A 12 -33.82 -2.97 -28.28
N LEU A 13 -34.58 -4.03 -28.02
CA LEU A 13 -34.34 -4.94 -26.90
C LEU A 13 -34.43 -6.38 -27.44
N SER A 14 -33.45 -6.76 -28.26
CA SER A 14 -33.29 -8.13 -28.76
C SER A 14 -31.93 -8.28 -29.42
N LEU A 15 -30.87 -8.43 -28.63
CA LEU A 15 -29.60 -9.00 -29.09
C LEU A 15 -28.75 -9.39 -27.88
N LEU A 16 -28.98 -10.60 -27.35
CA LEU A 16 -28.00 -11.41 -26.59
C LEU A 16 -28.71 -12.67 -26.08
N ALA A 17 -28.96 -13.61 -26.99
CA ALA A 17 -29.16 -15.01 -26.69
C ALA A 17 -28.62 -15.82 -27.87
N LEU A 18 -27.93 -16.92 -27.55
CA LEU A 18 -27.38 -17.98 -28.42
C LEU A 18 -25.85 -17.96 -28.61
N PHE A 19 -25.15 -18.49 -27.60
CA PHE A 19 -24.10 -19.48 -27.84
C PHE A 19 -24.24 -20.61 -26.80
N ILE A 20 -25.06 -21.61 -27.12
CA ILE A 20 -24.94 -22.97 -26.57
C ILE A 20 -24.62 -23.85 -27.77
N ILE A 21 -23.38 -24.32 -27.83
CA ILE A 21 -23.03 -25.51 -28.61
C ILE A 21 -22.54 -26.55 -27.60
N ALA A 22 -23.38 -27.56 -27.41
CA ALA A 22 -23.00 -28.84 -26.86
C ALA A 22 -22.01 -29.53 -27.83
N GLY A 23 -20.80 -29.79 -27.36
CA GLY A 23 -19.84 -30.70 -27.98
C GLY A 23 -19.67 -31.92 -27.08
N CYS A 24 -19.92 -33.10 -27.64
CA CYS A 24 -20.02 -34.38 -26.97
C CYS A 24 -18.79 -34.84 -26.16
N VAL A 25 -19.12 -35.53 -25.05
CA VAL A 25 -18.49 -36.71 -24.47
C VAL A 25 -17.31 -37.33 -25.24
N ARG A 26 -16.17 -37.41 -24.55
CA ARG A 26 -15.30 -38.60 -24.56
C ARG A 26 -14.77 -38.85 -23.15
N ASN A 27 -15.17 -39.98 -22.57
CA ASN A 27 -14.51 -40.59 -21.42
C ASN A 27 -13.21 -41.29 -21.87
N GLN A 28 -12.31 -41.52 -20.89
CA GLN A 28 -10.94 -42.09 -20.93
C GLN A 28 -9.86 -40.99 -20.91
N ALA A 29 -8.94 -40.91 -19.95
CA ALA A 29 -8.55 -41.83 -18.90
C ALA A 29 -8.08 -41.05 -17.65
N LEU A 30 -8.18 -41.70 -16.49
CA LEU A 30 -7.53 -41.27 -15.25
C LEU A 30 -6.03 -41.13 -15.47
N ASP A 31 -5.53 -39.90 -15.56
CA ASP A 31 -4.14 -39.61 -15.21
C ASP A 31 -4.07 -39.38 -13.70
N LYS A 32 -3.71 -40.46 -13.00
CA LYS A 32 -3.20 -40.41 -11.64
C LYS A 32 -1.89 -39.62 -11.63
N ASN A 33 -1.95 -38.29 -11.51
CA ASN A 33 -0.80 -37.49 -11.08
C ASN A 33 -1.18 -36.06 -10.62
N ALA A 34 -2.32 -35.90 -9.95
CA ALA A 34 -2.74 -34.63 -9.34
C ALA A 34 -2.32 -34.49 -7.85
N ASN A 35 -1.34 -35.27 -7.37
CA ASN A 35 -0.94 -35.27 -5.95
C ASN A 35 0.39 -34.57 -5.64
N ASN A 36 0.97 -33.77 -6.56
CA ASN A 36 2.24 -33.08 -6.30
C ASN A 36 2.22 -31.54 -6.42
N VAL A 37 1.04 -30.93 -6.58
CA VAL A 37 0.92 -29.46 -6.65
C VAL A 37 0.22 -28.84 -5.42
N GLN A 38 -0.51 -29.63 -4.63
CA GLN A 38 -1.17 -29.15 -3.41
C GLN A 38 -0.34 -29.27 -2.13
N GLN A 39 0.85 -29.88 -2.19
CA GLN A 39 1.65 -30.14 -0.99
C GLN A 39 2.69 -29.05 -0.69
N THR A 40 3.05 -28.20 -1.67
CA THR A 40 4.03 -27.12 -1.49
C THR A 40 3.44 -25.75 -1.12
N GLN A 41 2.11 -25.54 -1.28
CA GLN A 41 1.45 -24.29 -0.87
C GLN A 41 0.94 -24.30 0.58
N LYS A 42 0.84 -25.47 1.21
CA LYS A 42 0.35 -25.59 2.60
C LYS A 42 1.42 -25.31 3.67
N GLU A 43 2.70 -25.33 3.31
CA GLU A 43 3.80 -25.26 4.28
C GLU A 43 4.25 -23.84 4.63
N ASN A 44 3.85 -22.82 3.86
CA ASN A 44 4.39 -21.46 4.00
C ASN A 44 3.37 -20.38 4.37
N ASN A 45 2.19 -20.76 4.89
CA ASN A 45 1.28 -19.80 5.50
C ASN A 45 1.64 -19.67 6.99
N PRO A 46 2.46 -18.68 7.40
CA PRO A 46 2.80 -18.49 8.81
C PRO A 46 1.51 -18.30 9.61
N SER A 47 1.31 -19.12 10.63
CA SER A 47 0.21 -18.97 11.59
C SER A 47 0.54 -17.94 12.68
N THR A 48 1.79 -17.49 12.74
CA THR A 48 2.31 -16.54 13.72
C THR A 48 2.89 -15.31 13.03
N LEU A 49 2.97 -14.20 13.77
CA LEU A 49 3.46 -12.93 13.26
C LEU A 49 5.01 -12.87 13.18
N THR A 50 5.71 -13.71 13.94
CA THR A 50 7.17 -13.74 14.05
C THR A 50 7.86 -14.01 12.71
N GLY A 51 8.89 -13.24 12.40
CA GLY A 51 9.71 -13.43 11.20
C GLY A 51 9.97 -12.14 10.42
N GLU A 52 10.49 -12.31 9.22
CA GLU A 52 10.71 -11.23 8.27
C GLU A 52 9.64 -11.24 7.18
N TRP A 53 9.16 -10.06 6.84
CA TRP A 53 8.10 -9.83 5.89
C TRP A 53 8.50 -8.72 4.93
N GLU A 54 8.08 -8.83 3.68
CA GLU A 54 8.29 -7.84 2.63
C GLU A 54 6.93 -7.34 2.16
N SER A 55 6.82 -6.04 1.90
CA SER A 55 5.56 -5.46 1.46
C SER A 55 5.09 -6.04 0.12
N VAL A 56 3.78 -5.98 -0.08
CA VAL A 56 3.10 -6.25 -1.35
C VAL A 56 2.02 -5.20 -1.54
N ASP A 57 1.55 -5.04 -2.79
CA ASP A 57 0.50 -4.08 -3.15
C ASP A 57 0.76 -2.66 -2.64
N GLU A 58 2.00 -2.18 -2.76
CA GLU A 58 2.44 -0.91 -2.19
C GLU A 58 1.69 0.28 -2.77
N LEU A 59 1.40 0.24 -4.07
CA LEU A 59 0.66 1.30 -4.73
C LEU A 59 -0.78 1.40 -4.20
N GLU A 60 -1.42 0.27 -3.87
CA GLU A 60 -2.75 0.28 -3.24
C GLU A 60 -2.67 0.83 -1.81
N SER A 61 -1.63 0.44 -1.07
CA SER A 61 -1.38 0.96 0.28
C SER A 61 -1.13 2.47 0.28
N LEU A 62 -0.35 2.98 -0.69
CA LEU A 62 -0.08 4.41 -0.89
C LEU A 62 -1.33 5.18 -1.30
N GLN A 63 -2.17 4.61 -2.18
CA GLN A 63 -3.45 5.21 -2.59
C GLN A 63 -4.33 5.54 -1.38
N LYS A 64 -4.44 4.60 -0.43
CA LYS A 64 -5.23 4.77 0.79
C LYS A 64 -4.72 5.93 1.65
N ALA A 65 -3.40 6.07 1.80
CA ALA A 65 -2.79 7.20 2.50
C ALA A 65 -2.99 8.54 1.75
N PHE A 66 -3.05 8.48 0.42
CA PHE A 66 -3.11 9.66 -0.43
C PHE A 66 -4.51 10.27 -0.54
N PHE A 67 -5.54 9.44 -0.76
CA PHE A 67 -6.90 9.93 -0.99
C PHE A 67 -7.50 10.64 0.22
N PHE A 68 -7.09 10.27 1.44
CA PHE A 68 -7.51 10.96 2.66
C PHE A 68 -7.22 12.47 2.64
N LYS A 69 -6.13 12.89 1.98
CA LYS A 69 -5.75 14.32 1.88
C LYS A 69 -6.45 15.06 0.73
N GLY A 70 -7.41 14.45 0.04
CA GLY A 70 -8.18 15.10 -1.03
C GLY A 70 -7.33 15.51 -2.23
N VAL A 71 -6.23 14.80 -2.49
CA VAL A 71 -5.29 15.18 -3.53
C VAL A 71 -5.89 15.01 -4.93
N GLN A 72 -5.56 15.93 -5.84
CA GLN A 72 -6.09 15.92 -7.21
C GLN A 72 -5.65 14.66 -7.98
N PRO A 73 -6.53 14.05 -8.81
CA PRO A 73 -6.21 12.83 -9.55
C PRO A 73 -4.97 12.95 -10.44
N LEU A 74 -4.74 14.11 -11.05
CA LEU A 74 -3.54 14.37 -11.86
C LEU A 74 -2.27 14.28 -11.02
N THR A 75 -2.29 14.88 -9.82
CA THR A 75 -1.17 14.82 -8.88
C THR A 75 -0.92 13.39 -8.43
N PHE A 76 -1.97 12.64 -8.11
CA PHE A 76 -1.86 11.22 -7.77
C PHE A 76 -1.18 10.40 -8.87
N GLY A 77 -1.69 10.50 -10.10
CA GLY A 77 -1.15 9.75 -11.24
C GLY A 77 0.30 10.09 -11.56
N ARG A 78 0.77 11.29 -11.21
CA ARG A 78 2.19 11.66 -11.36
C ARG A 78 3.07 11.06 -10.26
N PHE A 79 2.58 11.02 -9.03
CA PHE A 79 3.38 10.55 -7.89
C PHE A 79 3.51 9.04 -7.86
N ILE A 80 2.47 8.30 -8.26
CA ILE A 80 2.46 6.85 -8.09
C ILE A 80 3.57 6.13 -8.88
N GLU A 81 3.97 6.69 -10.03
CA GLU A 81 5.08 6.18 -10.84
C GLU A 81 6.43 6.21 -10.10
N ALA A 82 6.62 7.20 -9.21
CA ALA A 82 7.83 7.29 -8.39
C ALA A 82 7.94 6.18 -7.35
N PHE A 83 6.86 5.43 -7.09
CA PHE A 83 6.81 4.37 -6.08
C PHE A 83 6.64 2.96 -6.68
N LYS A 84 6.80 2.80 -8.00
CA LYS A 84 6.59 1.50 -8.67
C LYS A 84 7.50 0.38 -8.12
N ASP A 85 8.68 0.74 -7.66
CA ASP A 85 9.69 -0.18 -7.10
C ASP A 85 9.80 -0.05 -5.56
N PHE A 86 8.94 0.76 -4.94
CA PHE A 86 8.95 1.00 -3.51
C PHE A 86 8.70 -0.30 -2.74
N LYS A 87 9.53 -0.55 -1.72
CA LYS A 87 9.41 -1.72 -0.86
C LYS A 87 9.68 -1.37 0.60
N MET A 88 8.84 -1.92 1.46
CA MET A 88 9.01 -1.91 2.90
C MET A 88 9.36 -3.30 3.40
N LYS A 89 10.07 -3.34 4.51
CA LYS A 89 10.33 -4.56 5.28
C LYS A 89 9.68 -4.42 6.63
N LEU A 90 9.08 -5.50 7.10
CA LEU A 90 8.61 -5.64 8.47
C LEU A 90 9.37 -6.80 9.11
N LYS A 91 10.01 -6.55 10.25
CA LYS A 91 10.61 -7.58 11.09
C LYS A 91 9.85 -7.69 12.40
N VAL A 92 9.48 -8.91 12.78
CA VAL A 92 8.78 -9.18 14.03
C VAL A 92 9.62 -10.15 14.86
N ASP A 93 9.94 -9.74 16.08
CA ASP A 93 10.79 -10.48 17.02
C ASP A 93 10.25 -10.27 18.45
N GLY A 94 9.67 -11.33 19.01
CA GLY A 94 8.89 -11.28 20.25
C GLY A 94 7.76 -10.25 20.16
N ASP A 95 7.65 -9.40 21.19
CA ASP A 95 6.62 -8.38 21.31
C ASP A 95 6.90 -7.11 20.48
N TYR A 96 7.84 -7.15 19.54
CA TYR A 96 8.25 -5.98 18.77
C TYR A 96 8.09 -6.18 17.27
N ALA A 97 7.60 -5.13 16.62
CA ALA A 97 7.54 -5.00 15.17
C ALA A 97 8.46 -3.84 14.73
N THR A 98 9.21 -4.01 13.66
CA THR A 98 10.00 -2.93 13.06
C THR A 98 9.67 -2.81 11.58
N ILE A 99 9.04 -1.72 11.17
CA ILE A 99 8.84 -1.37 9.76
C ILE A 99 10.03 -0.52 9.31
N SER A 100 10.58 -0.81 8.14
CA SER A 100 11.66 -0.04 7.57
C SER A 100 11.58 0.04 6.05
N TYR A 101 12.12 1.12 5.49
CA TYR A 101 12.34 1.27 4.06
C TYR A 101 13.55 2.16 3.78
N LYS A 102 14.07 2.03 2.56
CA LYS A 102 15.03 2.96 1.97
C LYS A 102 14.55 3.27 0.57
N GLU A 103 14.41 4.54 0.25
CA GLU A 103 13.87 4.96 -1.04
C GLU A 103 14.64 6.16 -1.57
N ASP A 104 14.85 6.20 -2.88
CA ASP A 104 15.36 7.39 -3.57
C ASP A 104 14.24 8.42 -3.71
N VAL A 105 14.45 9.61 -3.15
CA VAL A 105 13.47 10.69 -3.16
C VAL A 105 13.45 11.41 -4.52
N GLU A 106 14.52 11.31 -5.32
CA GLU A 106 14.67 12.08 -6.55
C GLU A 106 13.54 11.84 -7.58
N PRO A 107 13.10 10.59 -7.87
CA PRO A 107 11.97 10.34 -8.77
C PRO A 107 10.68 11.04 -8.31
N PHE A 108 10.40 11.00 -7.00
CA PHE A 108 9.25 11.68 -6.41
C PHE A 108 9.40 13.21 -6.51
N ALA A 109 10.60 13.74 -6.25
CA ALA A 109 10.91 15.16 -6.36
C ALA A 109 10.67 15.70 -7.77
N LYS A 110 11.15 14.98 -8.79
CA LYS A 110 10.94 15.33 -10.21
C LYS A 110 9.48 15.25 -10.62
N ALA A 111 8.77 14.21 -10.15
CA ALA A 111 7.33 14.10 -10.37
C ALA A 111 6.57 15.30 -9.78
N PHE A 112 6.95 15.74 -8.58
CA PHE A 112 6.42 16.95 -7.96
C PHE A 112 6.78 18.21 -8.75
N TYR A 113 8.03 18.40 -9.12
CA TYR A 113 8.44 19.55 -9.93
C TYR A 113 7.60 19.70 -11.22
N SER A 114 7.31 18.59 -11.91
CA SER A 114 6.55 18.58 -13.16
C SER A 114 5.13 19.17 -13.08
N ILE A 115 4.56 19.22 -11.87
CA ILE A 115 3.20 19.73 -11.60
C ILE A 115 3.21 20.95 -10.66
N ALA A 116 4.38 21.40 -10.21
CA ALA A 116 4.49 22.53 -9.31
C ALA A 116 4.02 23.81 -10.02
N LYS A 117 3.08 24.54 -9.41
CA LYS A 117 2.54 25.80 -9.97
C LYS A 117 3.62 26.86 -10.20
N ASP A 118 4.65 26.82 -9.36
CA ASP A 118 5.76 27.77 -9.35
C ASP A 118 7.04 27.18 -9.96
N LYS A 119 6.93 26.14 -10.82
CA LYS A 119 8.08 25.46 -11.42
C LYS A 119 9.03 26.40 -12.18
N ASP A 120 8.54 27.56 -12.65
CA ASP A 120 9.37 28.53 -13.39
C ASP A 120 10.22 29.43 -12.45
N LYS A 121 10.03 29.32 -11.12
CA LYS A 121 10.85 30.05 -10.13
C LYS A 121 12.15 29.34 -9.77
N TYR A 122 12.27 28.06 -10.11
CA TYR A 122 13.40 27.20 -9.75
C TYR A 122 13.74 26.28 -10.92
N THR A 123 15.01 25.93 -11.07
CA THR A 123 15.39 24.77 -11.87
C THR A 123 14.91 23.47 -11.21
N GLU A 124 14.80 22.39 -11.99
CA GLU A 124 14.46 21.06 -11.45
C GLU A 124 15.44 20.65 -10.33
N ASP A 125 16.75 20.82 -10.55
CA ASP A 125 17.79 20.48 -9.57
C ASP A 125 17.68 21.29 -8.27
N GLU A 126 17.34 22.58 -8.35
CA GLU A 126 17.09 23.40 -7.17
C GLU A 126 15.86 22.90 -6.41
N PHE A 127 14.79 22.54 -7.12
CA PHE A 127 13.59 21.98 -6.50
C PHE A 127 13.87 20.64 -5.81
N VAL A 128 14.62 19.75 -6.45
CA VAL A 128 15.04 18.48 -5.86
C VAL A 128 15.81 18.70 -4.56
N LYS A 129 16.79 19.61 -4.57
CA LYS A 129 17.57 19.95 -3.36
C LYS A 129 16.72 20.56 -2.25
N MET A 130 15.77 21.43 -2.59
CA MET A 130 14.82 21.96 -1.60
C MET A 130 13.98 20.83 -0.99
N LEU A 131 13.52 19.88 -1.79
CA LEU A 131 12.75 18.74 -1.25
C LEU A 131 13.62 17.85 -0.37
N PHE A 132 14.89 17.63 -0.73
CA PHE A 132 15.84 16.90 0.12
C PHE A 132 16.01 17.59 1.47
N GLY A 133 16.23 18.90 1.49
CA GLY A 133 16.30 19.68 2.74
C GLY A 133 15.02 19.57 3.57
N ALA A 134 13.84 19.65 2.93
CA ALA A 134 12.57 19.45 3.62
C ALA A 134 12.40 18.03 4.20
N GLN A 135 12.94 17.00 3.54
CA GLN A 135 12.97 15.64 4.10
C GLN A 135 13.97 15.53 5.26
N THR A 136 15.12 16.20 5.19
CA THR A 136 16.11 16.28 6.30
C THR A 136 15.48 16.90 7.54
N GLU A 137 14.82 18.05 7.38
CA GLU A 137 14.11 18.74 8.47
C GLU A 137 13.01 17.84 9.04
N PHE A 138 12.19 17.22 8.19
CA PHE A 138 11.14 16.32 8.63
C PHE A 138 11.68 15.09 9.38
N ALA A 139 12.75 14.48 8.88
CA ALA A 139 13.42 13.34 9.54
C ALA A 139 13.87 13.70 10.96
N SER A 140 14.36 14.93 11.17
CA SER A 140 14.81 15.41 12.49
C SER A 140 13.68 15.57 13.51
N THR A 141 12.42 15.55 13.07
CA THR A 141 11.26 15.69 13.98
C THR A 141 10.95 14.41 14.76
N PHE A 142 11.38 13.24 14.27
CA PHE A 142 11.16 11.97 14.92
C PHE A 142 12.12 11.77 16.09
N LYS A 143 11.58 11.38 17.25
CA LYS A 143 12.34 11.20 18.50
C LYS A 143 12.50 9.73 18.88
N LYS A 144 11.66 8.86 18.32
CA LYS A 144 11.61 7.42 18.64
C LYS A 144 12.02 6.55 17.46
N TYR A 145 12.11 7.11 16.26
CA TYR A 145 12.51 6.41 15.04
C TYR A 145 13.93 6.75 14.61
N THR A 146 14.49 5.85 13.81
CA THR A 146 15.72 6.14 13.07
C THR A 146 15.34 6.59 11.67
N VAL A 147 15.41 7.90 11.43
CA VAL A 147 15.04 8.50 10.15
C VAL A 147 16.14 9.45 9.69
N SER A 148 16.51 9.37 8.42
CA SER A 148 17.59 10.19 7.86
C SER A 148 17.42 10.39 6.37
N MET A 149 17.86 11.55 5.88
CA MET A 149 18.02 11.85 4.46
C MET A 149 19.51 11.96 4.13
N ASP A 150 20.00 11.19 3.16
CA ASP A 150 21.31 11.41 2.57
C ASP A 150 21.16 12.29 1.32
N GLU A 151 21.38 13.59 1.49
CA GLU A 151 21.23 14.58 0.42
C GLU A 151 22.22 14.39 -0.74
N LYS A 152 23.30 13.60 -0.56
CA LYS A 152 24.25 13.32 -1.64
C LYS A 152 23.76 12.20 -2.56
N THR A 153 23.08 11.21 -2.00
CA THR A 153 22.61 10.03 -2.73
C THR A 153 21.12 10.08 -3.04
N GLY A 154 20.35 10.99 -2.43
CA GLY A 154 18.90 11.06 -2.54
C GLY A 154 18.17 10.03 -1.68
N ILE A 155 18.90 9.20 -0.93
CA ILE A 155 18.33 8.07 -0.19
C ILE A 155 17.75 8.54 1.15
N TYR A 156 16.45 8.37 1.30
CA TYR A 156 15.75 8.49 2.56
C TYR A 156 15.66 7.13 3.25
N SER A 157 16.15 7.04 4.48
CA SER A 157 16.10 5.83 5.30
C SER A 157 15.15 6.03 6.46
N TYR A 158 14.27 5.06 6.68
CA TYR A 158 13.27 5.09 7.74
C TYR A 158 13.21 3.74 8.45
N ALA A 159 13.20 3.75 9.78
CA ALA A 159 12.95 2.58 10.61
C ALA A 159 12.15 2.96 11.85
N ALA A 160 10.93 2.42 11.94
CA ALA A 160 10.01 2.61 13.05
C ALA A 160 9.85 1.32 13.82
N LYS A 161 10.17 1.34 15.11
CA LYS A 161 9.95 0.23 16.03
C LYS A 161 8.67 0.46 16.84
N GLY A 162 7.83 -0.55 16.89
CA GLY A 162 6.58 -0.59 17.64
C GLY A 162 6.48 -1.84 18.52
N THR A 163 5.39 -1.93 19.28
CA THR A 163 5.06 -3.02 20.18
C THR A 163 3.83 -3.77 19.69
N ILE A 164 3.81 -5.08 19.88
CA ILE A 164 2.72 -5.97 19.50
C ILE A 164 1.91 -6.33 20.75
N ASP A 165 0.60 -6.28 20.61
CA ASP A 165 -0.34 -6.92 21.53
C ASP A 165 -0.97 -8.10 20.79
N GLU A 166 -0.50 -9.31 21.10
CA GLU A 166 -0.97 -10.52 20.42
C GLU A 166 -2.40 -10.92 20.77
N GLN A 167 -2.88 -10.52 21.96
CA GLN A 167 -4.22 -10.82 22.46
C GLN A 167 -5.24 -9.94 21.75
N GLU A 168 -4.95 -8.64 21.68
CA GLU A 168 -5.79 -7.64 21.03
C GLU A 168 -5.59 -7.58 19.51
N LYS A 169 -4.61 -8.31 18.97
CA LYS A 169 -4.20 -8.28 17.56
C LYS A 169 -3.86 -6.87 17.08
N LYS A 170 -3.01 -6.17 17.84
CA LYS A 170 -2.60 -4.80 17.54
C LYS A 170 -1.09 -4.64 17.43
N VAL A 171 -0.67 -3.68 16.62
CA VAL A 171 0.71 -3.17 16.56
C VAL A 171 0.65 -1.67 16.81
N THR A 172 1.32 -1.20 17.86
CA THR A 172 1.36 0.22 18.22
C THR A 172 2.76 0.77 17.98
N PHE A 173 2.82 1.86 17.22
CA PHE A 173 4.04 2.62 17.01
C PHE A 173 3.98 3.92 17.82
N PRO A 174 5.08 4.35 18.45
CA PRO A 174 5.08 5.47 19.39
C PRO A 174 5.02 6.87 18.75
N GLU A 175 5.15 6.97 17.44
CA GLU A 175 4.97 8.17 16.62
C GLU A 175 4.17 7.75 15.36
N GLY A 176 3.85 8.69 14.46
CA GLY A 176 3.05 8.38 13.27
C GLY A 176 3.89 7.69 12.20
N PHE A 177 3.28 6.74 11.48
CA PHE A 177 3.91 6.11 10.33
C PHE A 177 3.73 6.97 9.06
N THR A 178 4.84 7.26 8.36
CA THR A 178 4.82 8.07 7.14
C THR A 178 5.81 7.56 6.09
N ILE A 179 5.42 7.62 4.81
CA ILE A 179 6.36 7.55 3.68
C ILE A 179 6.71 8.98 3.29
N PHE A 180 7.98 9.35 3.47
CA PHE A 180 8.44 10.74 3.39
C PHE A 180 7.61 11.68 4.28
N ASN A 181 7.79 12.99 4.11
CA ASN A 181 6.93 14.01 4.72
C ASN A 181 5.51 14.11 4.11
N SER A 182 5.15 13.22 3.19
CA SER A 182 3.99 13.39 2.30
C SER A 182 2.87 12.40 2.55
N PHE A 183 3.17 11.13 2.83
CA PHE A 183 2.18 10.06 2.88
C PHE A 183 2.05 9.54 4.31
N GLN A 184 1.11 10.09 5.07
CA GLN A 184 0.85 9.66 6.45
C GLN A 184 -0.19 8.54 6.50
N TYR A 185 0.00 7.59 7.43
CA TYR A 185 -0.91 6.46 7.67
C TYR A 185 -1.65 6.63 9.00
N SER A 186 -2.15 7.84 9.23
CA SER A 186 -3.04 8.18 10.33
C SER A 186 -3.84 9.44 9.96
N VAL A 187 -5.02 9.57 10.55
CA VAL A 187 -5.79 10.82 10.53
C VAL A 187 -5.22 11.86 11.48
N ASP A 188 -4.47 11.42 12.49
CA ASP A 188 -3.86 12.26 13.52
C ASP A 188 -2.58 12.96 13.03
N GLU A 189 -1.95 13.72 13.93
CA GLU A 189 -0.67 14.39 13.68
C GLU A 189 0.48 13.37 13.48
N ARG A 190 1.49 13.74 12.69
CA ARG A 190 2.54 12.81 12.24
C ARG A 190 3.45 12.30 13.36
N GLN A 191 3.46 12.95 14.52
CA GLN A 191 4.29 12.58 15.67
C GLN A 191 3.45 12.03 16.86
N THR A 192 2.16 11.76 16.65
CA THR A 192 1.36 11.05 17.66
C THR A 192 1.43 9.54 17.44
N PRO A 193 1.32 8.73 18.50
CA PRO A 193 1.27 7.28 18.36
C PRO A 193 0.19 6.82 17.37
N VAL A 194 0.46 5.75 16.64
CA VAL A 194 -0.52 5.10 15.75
C VAL A 194 -0.63 3.63 16.10
N THR A 195 -1.86 3.12 16.12
CA THR A 195 -2.14 1.70 16.39
C THR A 195 -2.84 1.09 15.19
N PHE A 196 -2.26 0.03 14.65
CA PHE A 196 -2.86 -0.79 13.60
C PHE A 196 -3.42 -2.08 14.23
N ASN A 197 -4.58 -2.51 13.75
CA ASN A 197 -4.99 -3.90 13.88
C ASN A 197 -4.15 -4.76 12.93
N TYR A 198 -3.97 -6.05 13.25
CA TYR A 198 -3.33 -6.98 12.34
C TYR A 198 -4.11 -8.28 12.13
N GLU A 199 -4.01 -8.83 10.93
CA GLU A 199 -4.58 -10.12 10.55
C GLU A 199 -3.64 -10.84 9.58
N ILE A 200 -3.48 -12.16 9.73
CA ILE A 200 -2.82 -12.98 8.71
C ILE A 200 -3.91 -13.80 8.00
N LYS A 201 -4.08 -13.54 6.71
CA LYS A 201 -5.09 -14.19 5.88
C LYS A 201 -4.51 -14.54 4.52
N ASP A 202 -4.70 -15.78 4.10
CA ASP A 202 -4.22 -16.31 2.82
C ASP A 202 -2.71 -16.10 2.60
N GLY A 203 -1.93 -16.19 3.69
CA GLY A 203 -0.47 -16.00 3.66
C GLY A 203 -0.01 -14.54 3.60
N ILE A 204 -0.93 -13.58 3.65
CA ILE A 204 -0.65 -12.14 3.69
C ILE A 204 -0.95 -11.60 5.08
N LEU A 205 0.01 -10.85 5.62
CA LEU A 205 -0.17 -10.04 6.81
C LEU A 205 -0.74 -8.68 6.41
N TYR A 206 -1.85 -8.30 7.02
CA TYR A 206 -2.48 -7.00 6.90
C TYR A 206 -2.22 -6.22 8.19
N LEU A 207 -1.71 -5.00 8.09
CA LEU A 207 -1.74 -4.00 9.15
C LEU A 207 -2.69 -2.89 8.73
N TYR A 208 -3.73 -2.61 9.50
CA TYR A 208 -4.76 -1.65 9.09
C TYR A 208 -5.34 -0.84 10.24
N ASP A 209 -5.78 0.37 9.91
CA ASP A 209 -6.48 1.27 10.82
C ASP A 209 -7.75 1.78 10.12
N ASP A 210 -8.90 1.56 10.76
CA ASP A 210 -10.21 2.01 10.31
C ASP A 210 -10.60 3.26 11.12
N ALA A 211 -10.17 4.40 10.61
CA ALA A 211 -10.31 5.71 11.24
C ALA A 211 -11.51 6.50 10.68
N ARG A 212 -11.74 7.69 11.24
CA ARG A 212 -12.65 8.70 10.70
C ARG A 212 -11.91 10.02 10.52
N ASN A 213 -12.15 10.70 9.39
CA ASN A 213 -11.61 12.04 9.17
C ASN A 213 -12.34 13.10 10.02
N GLU A 214 -11.91 14.36 9.91
CA GLU A 214 -12.52 15.51 10.60
C GLU A 214 -14.03 15.68 10.30
N ASP A 215 -14.48 15.27 9.10
CA ASP A 215 -15.89 15.28 8.69
C ASP A 215 -16.66 14.02 9.14
N GLY A 216 -16.02 13.11 9.87
CA GLY A 216 -16.58 11.85 10.31
C GLY A 216 -16.71 10.78 9.22
N LEU A 217 -16.15 10.98 8.03
CA LEU A 217 -16.13 10.00 6.94
C LEU A 217 -15.12 8.88 7.23
N PRO A 218 -15.44 7.63 6.88
CA PRO A 218 -14.55 6.49 7.11
C PRO A 218 -13.28 6.60 6.25
N VAL A 219 -12.13 6.32 6.86
CA VAL A 219 -10.82 6.27 6.21
C VAL A 219 -10.15 4.97 6.64
N ARG A 220 -9.66 4.18 5.68
CA ARG A 220 -8.90 2.97 5.98
C ARG A 220 -7.48 3.12 5.52
N PHE A 221 -6.53 3.08 6.45
CA PHE A 221 -5.12 2.88 6.14
C PHE A 221 -4.81 1.39 6.16
N GLU A 222 -3.97 0.93 5.24
CA GLU A 222 -3.62 -0.49 5.16
C GLU A 222 -2.23 -0.66 4.57
N LEU A 223 -1.46 -1.58 5.15
CA LEU A 223 -0.19 -2.09 4.67
C LEU A 223 -0.31 -3.60 4.55
N ARG A 224 0.29 -4.18 3.51
CA ARG A 224 0.27 -5.63 3.27
C ARG A 224 1.67 -6.18 3.15
N PHE A 225 1.89 -7.37 3.69
CA PHE A 225 3.19 -8.03 3.66
C PHE A 225 3.06 -9.53 3.40
N LYS A 226 4.01 -10.07 2.64
CA LYS A 226 4.24 -11.52 2.50
C LYS A 226 5.45 -11.94 3.33
N PRO A 227 5.50 -13.17 3.85
CA PRO A 227 6.69 -13.66 4.54
C PRO A 227 7.88 -13.73 3.56
N VAL A 228 9.07 -13.34 4.02
CA VAL A 228 10.33 -13.57 3.30
C VAL A 228 10.68 -15.05 3.49
N GLN A 229 10.57 -15.83 2.43
CA GLN A 229 11.03 -17.22 2.48
C GLN A 229 12.55 -17.22 2.63
N ASN A 230 13.03 -17.74 3.75
CA ASN A 230 14.45 -18.05 3.90
C ASN A 230 14.80 -19.07 2.82
N GLN A 231 15.53 -18.66 1.79
CA GLN A 231 16.18 -19.61 0.92
C GLN A 231 17.21 -20.35 1.77
N GLU A 232 16.89 -21.58 2.17
CA GLU A 232 17.89 -22.49 2.71
C GLU A 232 19.04 -22.53 1.70
N LYS A 233 20.21 -22.01 2.11
CA LYS A 233 21.45 -22.20 1.38
C LYS A 233 21.70 -23.71 1.34
N LYS A 234 21.38 -24.33 0.20
CA LYS A 234 21.80 -25.70 -0.13
C LYS A 234 23.32 -25.75 -0.27
#